data_AF-A0A8D6ZXP4-F1
#
_entry.id   AF-A0A8D6ZXP4-F1
#
_cell.length_a   1.000
_cell.length_b   1.000
_cell.length_c   1.000
_cell.angle_alpha   90.00
_cell.angle_beta   90.00
_cell.angle_gamma   90.00
#
_symmetry.space_group_name_H-M   'P 1'
#
loop_
_entity.id
_entity.type
_entity.pdbx_description
1 polymer ?
#
loop_
_entity_poly.entity_id
_entity_poly.type
_entity_poly.pdbx_seq_one_letter_code
_entity_poly.pdbx_strand_id
1 'polypeptide(L)'
;MEASLQVLAFWLVILVWSFASASSSGPEDFRRAFPIVEPDSEHTKLRLAREGLEAIQRITTPIAAVAVIGPYRSGKSFLLNQLLSLSCDEGFGVGHMRDTKTKGIWVWGTPVELDIDGTKVSVLYLDTEGFESVGKSNVYDDRIFALATVMSSVLIYNLPETIREADISRLSFAVEIAEEFYGSYSQYGVFIQGQDVAFEPAKLLWLIQRDFLQGKSVQEMVNEALRRIPNNNGDRNIDQVNQIRDSLAIMGDNSTAFSLPQPHLQRTKLCDMKDTELDQLYVKRRDQLKKLVATIIRPKVVQGKPLNGKDFVAFLEQILDALNKGEIPSTGSIVEVFNKVILDHCLKLYSQRMDILRLPVQENRLQEVHEESKAEAKKLFDQQHFGRHHAERSVLKLDDEIQKVYRTFLLANEYHSSKLCEARYTECEDKMDHLQVMRLPSMAKFNAGFLQCNQTFERDCVGPSKETYKQKMMKMLGKSRSLFIKDYNQRLSNWLVTFSLIVAIVGRFIIKFILLEISGWLMFIFLETYTRMFWSSESLYYNPAWHIIVSTWETIVYSPILDLDRQDFLHFLWAIPIGILLLVLLVYWRCYGRRKHGSRSLLPLYNSRQKAGSNRPRTD
;
A
#
# COMPACT_ATOMS: atom_id res chain seq x y z
N MET A 1 -39.90 62.99 43.44
CA MET A 1 -38.71 63.37 42.64
C MET A 1 -37.39 62.94 43.29
N GLU A 2 -37.34 62.71 44.60
CA GLU A 2 -36.10 62.32 45.31
C GLU A 2 -35.70 60.85 45.10
N ALA A 3 -36.66 59.92 45.06
CA ALA A 3 -36.39 58.49 44.87
C ALA A 3 -35.63 58.18 43.55
N SER A 4 -35.88 58.94 42.49
CA SER A 4 -35.19 58.82 41.21
C SER A 4 -33.72 59.28 41.26
N LEU A 5 -33.36 60.20 42.17
CA LEU A 5 -31.97 60.66 42.31
C LEU A 5 -31.10 59.63 43.02
N GLN A 6 -31.65 58.95 44.05
CA GLN A 6 -30.93 57.91 44.79
C GLN A 6 -30.63 56.67 43.92
N VAL A 7 -31.57 56.27 43.06
CA VAL A 7 -31.35 55.17 42.11
C VAL A 7 -30.26 55.54 41.10
N LEU A 8 -30.28 56.75 40.55
CA LEU A 8 -29.21 57.24 39.65
C LEU A 8 -27.85 57.28 40.34
N ALA A 9 -27.78 57.74 41.59
CA ALA A 9 -26.54 57.75 42.37
C ALA A 9 -26.02 56.32 42.62
N PHE A 10 -26.90 55.36 42.93
CA PHE A 10 -26.54 53.96 43.14
C PHE A 10 -25.96 53.32 41.87
N TRP A 11 -26.59 53.54 40.71
CA TRP A 11 -26.05 53.09 39.42
C TRP A 11 -24.75 53.78 39.03
N LEU A 12 -24.58 55.07 39.34
CA LEU A 12 -23.31 55.79 39.13
C LEU A 12 -22.18 55.23 40.00
N VAL A 13 -22.43 54.90 41.26
CA VAL A 13 -21.43 54.26 42.14
C VAL A 13 -21.04 52.87 41.61
N ILE A 14 -22.00 52.08 41.15
CA ILE A 14 -21.73 50.78 40.50
C ILE A 14 -20.93 50.97 39.21
N LEU A 15 -21.25 51.96 38.38
CA LEU A 15 -20.50 52.25 37.15
C LEU A 15 -19.06 52.70 37.45
N VAL A 16 -18.87 53.57 38.44
CA VAL A 16 -17.53 54.02 38.87
C VAL A 16 -16.71 52.87 39.46
N TRP A 17 -17.33 51.97 40.24
CA TRP A 17 -16.66 50.74 40.71
C TRP A 17 -16.33 49.79 39.55
N SER A 18 -17.21 49.66 38.55
CA SER A 18 -16.98 48.81 37.36
C SER A 18 -15.85 49.34 36.48
N PHE A 19 -15.67 50.66 36.39
CA PHE A 19 -14.53 51.29 35.71
C PHE A 19 -13.25 51.27 36.57
N ALA A 20 -13.35 51.31 37.91
CA ALA A 20 -12.19 51.17 38.80
C ALA A 20 -11.59 49.75 38.79
N SER A 21 -12.38 48.72 38.42
CA SER A 21 -11.89 47.36 38.19
C SER A 21 -11.22 47.13 36.83
N ALA A 22 -11.16 48.14 35.95
CA ALA A 22 -10.26 48.13 34.79
C ALA A 22 -8.84 48.51 35.22
N SER A 23 -8.24 47.71 36.10
CA SER A 23 -6.85 47.89 36.52
C SER A 23 -5.92 47.69 35.33
N SER A 24 -5.27 48.77 34.88
CA SER A 24 -4.12 48.65 33.98
C SER A 24 -3.03 47.83 34.68
N SER A 25 -2.76 46.61 34.20
CA SER A 25 -1.78 45.69 34.80
C SER A 25 -0.40 46.35 34.82
N GLY A 26 0.02 46.80 36.01
CA GLY A 26 1.33 47.42 36.21
C GLY A 26 2.47 46.40 36.10
N PRO A 27 3.74 46.84 36.07
CA PRO A 27 4.89 45.94 35.96
C PRO A 27 4.98 44.86 37.07
N GLU A 28 4.40 45.13 38.25
CA GLU A 28 4.37 44.22 39.40
C GLU A 28 3.52 42.95 39.17
N ASP A 29 2.50 42.98 38.28
CA ASP A 29 1.55 41.87 38.04
C ASP A 29 2.23 40.61 37.41
N PHE A 30 3.38 40.82 36.77
CA PHE A 30 4.13 39.78 36.04
C PHE A 30 5.22 39.10 36.87
N ARG A 31 5.43 39.53 38.12
CA ARG A 31 6.42 38.93 39.04
C ARG A 31 5.87 37.66 39.73
N ARG A 32 5.39 36.72 38.92
CA ARG A 32 4.85 35.42 39.34
C ARG A 32 5.10 34.34 38.27
N ALA A 33 4.90 33.08 38.65
CA ALA A 33 4.90 31.97 37.71
C ALA A 33 3.55 31.88 36.98
N PHE A 34 3.59 31.68 35.67
CA PHE A 34 2.41 31.52 34.81
C PHE A 34 2.42 30.15 34.13
N PRO A 35 1.27 29.46 34.00
CA PRO A 35 1.16 28.33 33.10
C PRO A 35 1.27 28.82 31.66
N ILE A 36 2.02 28.08 30.82
CA ILE A 36 2.05 28.25 29.36
C ILE A 36 1.49 27.03 28.64
N VAL A 37 1.61 25.85 29.27
CA VAL A 37 1.08 24.58 28.79
C VAL A 37 0.43 23.86 29.96
N GLU A 38 -0.76 23.30 29.75
CA GLU A 38 -1.55 22.58 30.74
C GLU A 38 -2.03 21.23 30.18
N PRO A 39 -2.34 20.24 31.05
CA PRO A 39 -3.00 19.03 30.62
C PRO A 39 -4.42 19.28 30.10
N ASP A 40 -4.82 18.50 29.09
CA ASP A 40 -6.22 18.26 28.78
C ASP A 40 -6.94 17.59 29.97
N SER A 41 -8.27 17.71 30.05
CA SER A 41 -9.15 17.05 31.03
C SER A 41 -8.93 15.54 31.19
N GLU A 42 -8.45 14.86 30.15
CA GLU A 42 -8.13 13.41 30.18
C GLU A 42 -6.66 13.11 30.51
N HIS A 43 -5.80 14.12 30.69
CA HIS A 43 -4.34 13.98 30.83
C HIS A 43 -3.66 13.20 29.67
N THR A 44 -4.24 13.25 28.46
CA THR A 44 -3.72 12.59 27.23
C THR A 44 -3.17 13.57 26.19
N LYS A 45 -3.44 14.87 26.34
CA LYS A 45 -3.07 15.95 25.41
C LYS A 45 -2.58 17.18 26.16
N LEU A 46 -1.89 18.06 25.44
CA LEU A 46 -1.43 19.36 25.93
C LEU A 46 -2.35 20.46 25.44
N ARG A 47 -2.60 21.49 26.26
CA ARG A 47 -3.34 22.69 25.91
C ARG A 47 -2.51 23.92 26.25
N LEU A 48 -2.71 25.01 25.54
CA LEU A 48 -2.00 26.28 25.77
C LEU A 48 -2.74 27.10 26.83
N ALA A 49 -2.00 27.65 27.79
CA ALA A 49 -2.52 28.56 28.80
C ALA A 49 -2.17 30.00 28.46
N ARG A 50 -3.18 30.79 28.07
CA ARG A 50 -3.00 32.12 27.44
C ARG A 50 -2.29 33.14 28.33
N GLU A 51 -2.51 33.10 29.65
CA GLU A 51 -1.97 34.08 30.59
C GLU A 51 -0.43 34.17 30.54
N GLY A 52 0.27 33.02 30.50
CA GLY A 52 1.72 32.99 30.35
C GLY A 52 2.21 33.36 28.95
N LEU A 53 1.42 33.10 27.91
CA LEU A 53 1.77 33.50 26.53
C LEU A 53 1.75 35.02 26.37
N GLU A 54 0.79 35.71 26.97
CA GLU A 54 0.71 37.17 26.95
C GLU A 54 1.89 37.84 27.66
N ALA A 55 2.47 37.20 28.68
CA ALA A 55 3.70 37.66 29.33
C ALA A 55 4.90 37.52 28.38
N ILE A 56 5.05 36.35 27.72
CA ILE A 56 6.16 36.09 26.78
C ILE A 56 6.07 36.99 25.54
N GLN A 57 4.89 37.18 24.94
CA GLN A 57 4.70 37.96 23.70
C GLN A 57 5.13 39.43 23.80
N ARG A 58 5.28 39.98 25.01
CA ARG A 58 5.74 41.36 25.26
C ARG A 58 7.26 41.51 25.11
N ILE A 59 8.02 40.43 25.17
CA ILE A 59 9.48 40.42 25.09
C ILE A 59 9.91 40.70 23.65
N THR A 60 10.55 41.85 23.41
CA THR A 60 11.03 42.26 22.07
C THR A 60 12.47 41.84 21.79
N THR A 61 13.24 41.58 22.83
CA THR A 61 14.61 41.07 22.82
C THR A 61 14.66 39.59 22.42
N PRO A 62 15.81 39.09 21.91
CA PRO A 62 16.05 37.66 21.75
C PRO A 62 15.80 36.89 23.06
N ILE A 63 15.10 35.77 22.97
CA ILE A 63 14.81 34.88 24.09
C ILE A 63 15.82 33.74 24.13
N ALA A 64 16.27 33.41 25.33
CA ALA A 64 16.89 32.12 25.62
C ALA A 64 16.09 31.41 26.71
N ALA A 65 15.90 30.09 26.62
CA ALA A 65 15.07 29.35 27.56
C ALA A 65 15.88 28.30 28.34
N VAL A 66 15.82 28.35 29.67
CA VAL A 66 16.36 27.34 30.58
C VAL A 66 15.21 26.47 31.06
N ALA A 67 15.11 25.24 30.54
CA ALA A 67 14.09 24.29 30.96
C ALA A 67 14.67 23.28 31.96
N VAL A 68 13.95 23.02 33.05
CA VAL A 68 14.33 21.97 34.02
C VAL A 68 13.37 20.80 33.88
N ILE A 69 13.90 19.65 33.48
CA ILE A 69 13.20 18.37 33.33
C ILE A 69 13.73 17.35 34.36
N GLY A 70 12.97 16.30 34.64
CA GLY A 70 13.36 15.27 35.61
C GLY A 70 12.18 14.66 36.36
N PRO A 71 12.41 13.57 37.13
CA PRO A 71 11.34 12.81 37.79
C PRO A 71 10.47 13.68 38.71
N TYR A 72 9.24 13.24 38.97
CA TYR A 72 8.41 13.88 40.00
C TYR A 72 9.11 13.85 41.36
N ARG A 73 8.92 14.92 42.15
CA ARG A 73 9.54 15.11 43.48
C ARG A 73 11.09 15.22 43.48
N SER A 74 11.74 15.44 42.34
CA SER A 74 13.21 15.65 42.24
C SER A 74 13.71 17.06 42.62
N GLY A 75 12.84 18.00 43.00
CA GLY A 75 13.24 19.33 43.48
C GLY A 75 13.39 20.42 42.40
N LYS A 76 12.80 20.24 41.21
CA LYS A 76 12.91 21.18 40.06
C LYS A 76 12.47 22.62 40.37
N SER A 77 11.25 22.82 40.86
CA SER A 77 10.72 24.16 41.18
C SER A 77 11.55 24.87 42.26
N PHE A 78 12.05 24.13 43.26
CA PHE A 78 12.98 24.67 44.26
C PHE A 78 14.32 25.09 43.64
N LEU A 79 14.90 24.24 42.79
CA LEU A 79 16.12 24.58 42.03
C LEU A 79 15.92 25.85 41.20
N LEU A 80 14.78 26.00 40.52
CA LEU A 80 14.48 27.19 39.71
C LEU A 80 14.41 28.45 40.56
N ASN A 81 13.75 28.41 41.72
CA ASN A 81 13.74 29.53 42.67
C ASN A 81 15.16 29.87 43.14
N GLN A 82 15.98 28.85 43.41
CA GLN A 82 17.39 29.02 43.79
C GLN A 82 18.25 29.63 42.65
N LEU A 83 17.99 29.28 41.38
CA LEU A 83 18.65 29.88 40.23
C LEU A 83 18.19 31.34 40.01
N LEU A 84 16.92 31.65 40.23
CA LEU A 84 16.36 33.01 40.17
C LEU A 84 16.70 33.86 41.42
N SER A 85 17.21 33.25 42.50
CA SER A 85 17.39 33.87 43.82
C SER A 85 16.08 34.40 44.45
N LEU A 86 15.01 33.61 44.33
CA LEU A 86 13.67 33.88 44.87
C LEU A 86 13.36 32.98 46.07
N SER A 87 12.51 33.45 46.99
CA SER A 87 11.88 32.61 48.00
C SER A 87 10.79 31.71 47.38
N CYS A 88 10.34 30.68 48.10
CA CYS A 88 9.22 29.86 47.64
C CYS A 88 7.87 30.59 47.65
N ASP A 89 7.72 31.65 48.47
CA ASP A 89 6.49 32.45 48.53
C ASP A 89 6.34 33.37 47.31
N GLU A 90 7.47 33.73 46.67
CA GLU A 90 7.49 34.56 45.48
C GLU A 90 7.57 33.73 44.19
N GLY A 91 8.44 32.72 44.16
CA GLY A 91 8.80 31.97 42.96
C GLY A 91 7.80 30.90 42.49
N PHE A 92 8.31 29.88 41.79
CA PHE A 92 7.54 28.69 41.43
C PHE A 92 7.06 27.95 42.68
N GLY A 93 5.75 27.63 42.73
CA GLY A 93 5.12 27.02 43.90
C GLY A 93 5.66 25.62 44.21
N VAL A 94 6.42 25.50 45.29
CA VAL A 94 6.99 24.22 45.75
C VAL A 94 5.94 23.45 46.58
N GLY A 95 5.58 22.24 46.13
CA GLY A 95 4.64 21.38 46.85
C GLY A 95 5.33 20.34 47.73
N HIS A 96 4.73 19.99 48.87
CA HIS A 96 5.20 18.90 49.74
C HIS A 96 4.32 17.63 49.72
N MET A 97 3.13 17.69 49.12
CA MET A 97 2.19 16.55 48.99
C MET A 97 2.67 15.49 47.96
N ARG A 98 2.00 14.33 47.92
CA ARG A 98 2.38 13.21 47.03
C ARG A 98 2.07 13.48 45.56
N ASP A 99 1.00 14.24 45.30
CA ASP A 99 0.59 14.62 43.95
C ASP A 99 1.54 15.63 43.30
N THR A 100 1.56 15.70 41.96
CA THR A 100 2.36 16.70 41.24
C THR A 100 1.78 18.09 41.44
N LYS A 101 2.61 19.01 41.97
CA LYS A 101 2.26 20.42 42.19
C LYS A 101 2.26 21.20 40.88
N THR A 102 3.36 21.16 40.13
CA THR A 102 3.46 21.67 38.74
C THR A 102 2.65 20.76 37.83
N LYS A 103 1.78 21.35 37.00
CA LYS A 103 0.99 20.69 35.96
C LYS A 103 1.35 21.30 34.60
N GLY A 104 1.71 20.49 33.61
CA GLY A 104 2.16 20.97 32.31
C GLY A 104 3.53 21.68 32.35
N ILE A 105 3.64 22.86 31.73
CA ILE A 105 4.86 23.70 31.70
C ILE A 105 4.52 25.12 32.15
N TRP A 106 5.36 25.65 33.06
CA TRP A 106 5.21 26.97 33.68
C TRP A 106 6.42 27.84 33.37
N VAL A 107 6.21 29.13 33.14
CA VAL A 107 7.26 30.14 32.93
C VAL A 107 7.30 31.12 34.11
N TRP A 108 8.48 31.60 34.45
CA TRP A 108 8.61 32.78 35.33
C TRP A 108 8.36 34.06 34.51
N GLY A 109 7.36 34.86 34.89
CA GLY A 109 6.86 35.97 34.05
C GLY A 109 7.82 37.14 33.84
N THR A 110 8.85 37.28 34.68
CA THR A 110 9.87 38.32 34.56
C THR A 110 11.19 37.70 34.06
N PRO A 111 11.64 37.95 32.82
CA PRO A 111 12.89 37.39 32.31
C PRO A 111 14.12 37.93 33.07
N VAL A 112 15.19 37.13 33.09
CA VAL A 112 16.51 37.59 33.53
C VAL A 112 17.28 38.13 32.32
N GLU A 113 17.54 39.43 32.30
CA GLU A 113 18.31 40.06 31.24
C GLU A 113 19.81 39.75 31.38
N LEU A 114 20.41 39.15 30.35
CA LEU A 114 21.85 38.93 30.22
C LEU A 114 22.40 39.64 28.98
N ASP A 115 23.65 40.08 29.04
CA ASP A 115 24.41 40.50 27.85
C ASP A 115 25.21 39.28 27.35
N ILE A 116 24.92 38.84 26.13
CA ILE A 116 25.56 37.70 25.47
C ILE A 116 26.15 38.22 24.16
N ASP A 117 27.48 38.22 24.07
CA ASP A 117 28.25 38.64 22.89
C ASP A 117 27.86 40.06 22.38
N GLY A 118 27.50 40.98 23.30
CA GLY A 118 27.09 42.36 23.00
C GLY A 118 25.60 42.54 22.71
N THR A 119 24.80 41.48 22.82
CA THR A 119 23.35 41.47 22.60
C THR A 119 22.62 41.27 23.93
N LYS A 120 21.61 42.09 24.22
CA LYS A 120 20.72 41.87 25.37
C LYS A 120 19.76 40.71 25.06
N VAL A 121 19.75 39.71 25.94
CA VAL A 121 18.99 38.47 25.80
C VAL A 121 18.14 38.27 27.05
N SER A 122 16.85 38.04 26.85
CA SER A 122 15.89 37.76 27.91
C SER A 122 15.87 36.27 28.21
N VAL A 123 16.38 35.87 29.38
CA VAL A 123 16.41 34.46 29.80
C VAL A 123 15.12 34.11 30.52
N LEU A 124 14.35 33.20 29.92
CA LEU A 124 13.17 32.58 30.52
C LEU A 124 13.55 31.29 31.23
N TYR A 125 12.90 31.05 32.37
CA TYR A 125 13.03 29.80 33.14
C TYR A 125 11.72 29.03 33.05
N LEU A 126 11.80 27.74 32.68
CA LEU A 126 10.66 26.85 32.48
C LEU A 126 10.67 25.71 33.50
N ASP A 127 9.67 25.67 34.39
CA ASP A 127 9.41 24.51 35.26
C ASP A 127 8.50 23.52 34.54
N THR A 128 8.84 22.24 34.61
CA THR A 128 8.08 21.17 33.95
C THR A 128 7.44 20.24 34.97
N GLU A 129 6.27 19.73 34.63
CA GLU A 129 5.67 18.63 35.36
C GLU A 129 6.64 17.43 35.41
N GLY A 130 6.76 16.82 36.60
CA GLY A 130 7.64 15.67 36.77
C GLY A 130 7.02 14.38 36.25
N PHE A 131 7.78 13.69 35.42
CA PHE A 131 7.45 12.37 34.90
C PHE A 131 7.51 11.27 35.97
N GLU A 132 7.05 10.06 35.64
CA GLU A 132 6.98 8.89 36.54
C GLU A 132 6.01 9.07 37.73
N SER A 133 5.09 10.04 37.64
CA SER A 133 4.03 10.22 38.64
C SER A 133 2.91 9.19 38.50
N VAL A 134 2.36 8.74 39.63
CA VAL A 134 1.25 7.78 39.67
C VAL A 134 0.02 8.31 38.92
N GLY A 135 -0.61 7.45 38.10
CA GLY A 135 -1.90 7.74 37.45
C GLY A 135 -1.82 8.57 36.16
N LYS A 136 -0.63 8.78 35.58
CA LYS A 136 -0.48 9.43 34.26
C LYS A 136 0.00 8.46 33.19
N SER A 137 -0.26 8.81 31.93
CA SER A 137 0.28 8.10 30.78
C SER A 137 1.72 8.53 30.46
N ASN A 138 2.58 7.57 30.10
CA ASN A 138 3.93 7.87 29.60
C ASN A 138 3.86 8.86 28.42
N VAL A 139 2.93 8.65 27.49
CA VAL A 139 2.61 9.54 26.36
C VAL A 139 2.49 11.01 26.74
N TYR A 140 1.90 11.33 27.89
CA TYR A 140 1.77 12.72 28.36
C TYR A 140 3.10 13.26 28.89
N ASP A 141 3.77 12.49 29.75
CA ASP A 141 5.09 12.84 30.31
C ASP A 141 6.12 13.07 29.18
N ASP A 142 6.10 12.22 28.15
CA ASP A 142 6.99 12.28 27.00
C ASP A 142 6.69 13.51 26.11
N ARG A 143 5.43 13.95 25.97
CA ARG A 143 5.09 15.23 25.27
C ARG A 143 5.58 16.47 26.01
N ILE A 144 5.44 16.50 27.34
CA ILE A 144 5.99 17.60 28.16
C ILE A 144 7.51 17.67 27.97
N PHE A 145 8.17 16.52 27.97
CA PHE A 145 9.60 16.38 27.79
C PHE A 145 10.07 16.79 26.38
N ALA A 146 9.37 16.37 25.32
CA ALA A 146 9.62 16.80 23.94
C ALA A 146 9.53 18.32 23.80
N LEU A 147 8.42 18.90 24.28
CA LEU A 147 8.16 20.33 24.17
C LEU A 147 9.19 21.14 24.96
N ALA A 148 9.52 20.74 26.19
CA ALA A 148 10.57 21.36 26.99
C ALA A 148 11.95 21.31 26.29
N THR A 149 12.30 20.18 25.67
CA THR A 149 13.54 20.01 24.91
C THR A 149 13.62 20.99 23.75
N VAL A 150 12.60 20.97 22.87
CA VAL A 150 12.55 21.79 21.65
C VAL A 150 12.56 23.29 21.96
N MET A 151 11.78 23.72 22.95
CA MET A 151 11.69 25.14 23.32
C MET A 151 12.93 25.67 24.03
N SER A 152 13.73 24.80 24.67
CA SER A 152 14.89 25.21 25.45
C SER A 152 16.12 25.59 24.61
N SER A 153 16.93 26.49 25.16
CA SER A 153 18.33 26.75 24.79
C SER A 153 19.30 25.99 25.69
N VAL A 154 18.91 25.77 26.97
CA VAL A 154 19.62 24.92 27.93
C VAL A 154 18.60 24.00 28.58
N LEU A 155 18.84 22.70 28.48
CA LEU A 155 18.00 21.66 29.07
C LEU A 155 18.72 21.09 30.30
N ILE A 156 18.22 21.41 31.49
CA ILE A 156 18.76 20.90 32.75
C ILE A 156 18.05 19.59 33.10
N TYR A 157 18.78 18.47 33.04
CA TYR A 157 18.24 17.18 33.45
C TYR A 157 18.50 16.94 34.93
N ASN A 158 17.49 17.22 35.73
CA ASN A 158 17.54 17.21 37.18
C ASN A 158 17.26 15.81 37.75
N LEU A 159 18.34 15.07 37.98
CA LEU A 159 18.32 13.71 38.50
C LEU A 159 18.52 13.69 40.02
N PRO A 160 17.89 12.72 40.72
CA PRO A 160 17.77 12.77 42.17
C PRO A 160 19.05 12.45 42.94
N GLU A 161 19.86 11.48 42.47
CA GLU A 161 21.03 10.89 43.16
C GLU A 161 22.04 10.22 42.20
N THR A 162 21.58 9.61 41.11
CA THR A 162 22.44 8.93 40.10
C THR A 162 21.73 8.86 38.73
N ILE A 163 22.46 8.42 37.69
CA ILE A 163 21.94 8.16 36.33
C ILE A 163 21.55 6.69 36.22
N ARG A 164 20.32 6.41 35.75
CA ARG A 164 19.82 5.05 35.47
C ARG A 164 19.71 4.83 33.95
N GLU A 165 19.73 3.58 33.51
CA GLU A 165 19.46 3.22 32.10
C GLU A 165 18.09 3.71 31.61
N ALA A 166 17.08 3.74 32.49
CA ALA A 166 15.77 4.33 32.17
C ALA A 166 15.85 5.85 31.89
N ASP A 167 16.76 6.57 32.55
CA ASP A 167 16.97 8.00 32.34
C ASP A 167 17.66 8.24 30.98
N ILE A 168 18.60 7.38 30.58
CA ILE A 168 19.23 7.36 29.25
C ILE A 168 18.20 7.09 28.15
N SER A 169 17.37 6.05 28.32
CA SER A 169 16.32 5.71 27.34
C SER A 169 15.23 6.77 27.20
N ARG A 170 14.98 7.59 28.23
CA ARG A 170 14.07 8.75 28.11
C ARG A 170 14.69 9.88 27.33
N LEU A 171 15.99 10.14 27.53
CA LEU A 171 16.68 11.18 26.77
C LEU A 171 16.83 10.84 25.29
N SER A 172 16.82 9.57 24.88
CA SER A 172 16.88 9.21 23.46
C SER A 172 15.85 9.94 22.63
N PHE A 173 14.63 10.07 23.16
CA PHE A 173 13.54 10.72 22.47
C PHE A 173 13.77 12.23 22.28
N ALA A 174 14.41 12.90 23.25
CA ALA A 174 14.85 14.29 23.08
C ALA A 174 15.90 14.39 21.97
N VAL A 175 16.73 13.36 21.83
CA VAL A 175 17.78 13.34 20.80
C VAL A 175 17.26 12.96 19.43
N GLU A 176 16.32 12.03 19.32
CA GLU A 176 15.65 11.71 18.05
C GLU A 176 14.89 12.94 17.52
N ILE A 177 14.24 13.73 18.41
CA ILE A 177 13.71 15.05 18.03
C ILE A 177 14.85 15.96 17.57
N ALA A 178 15.92 16.03 18.36
CA ALA A 178 17.05 16.90 18.09
C ALA A 178 17.69 16.62 16.73
N GLU A 179 18.36 15.48 16.55
CA GLU A 179 19.15 15.14 15.36
C GLU A 179 18.34 15.24 14.06
N GLU A 180 17.05 14.93 14.12
CA GLU A 180 16.17 14.96 12.97
C GLU A 180 15.81 16.40 12.54
N PHE A 181 15.54 17.31 13.49
CA PHE A 181 15.36 18.73 13.20
C PHE A 181 16.69 19.51 13.05
N TYR A 182 17.81 18.98 13.57
CA TYR A 182 19.15 19.56 13.53
C TYR A 182 20.04 18.97 12.41
N GLY A 183 19.44 18.21 11.48
CA GLY A 183 20.09 17.34 10.49
C GLY A 183 20.96 18.01 9.42
N SER A 184 21.98 18.76 9.83
CA SER A 184 23.13 19.16 9.01
C SER A 184 24.48 19.02 9.73
N TYR A 185 24.50 18.34 10.88
CA TYR A 185 25.75 17.87 11.48
C TYR A 185 26.29 16.62 10.75
N SER A 186 27.21 16.86 9.82
CA SER A 186 28.01 15.81 9.20
C SER A 186 28.90 15.14 10.24
N GLN A 187 28.93 13.79 10.25
CA GLN A 187 29.73 12.91 11.11
C GLN A 187 31.27 13.09 10.97
N TYR A 188 31.72 14.11 10.24
CA TYR A 188 33.13 14.42 9.96
C TYR A 188 33.52 15.89 10.25
N GLY A 189 32.66 16.69 10.89
CA GLY A 189 33.02 18.07 11.28
C GLY A 189 33.22 19.03 10.09
N VAL A 190 32.64 18.72 8.94
CA VAL A 190 32.62 19.58 7.76
C VAL A 190 31.23 20.19 7.61
N PHE A 191 31.14 21.51 7.83
CA PHE A 191 29.96 22.29 7.48
C PHE A 191 29.76 22.25 5.97
N ILE A 192 28.67 21.62 5.50
CA ILE A 192 28.24 21.76 4.11
C ILE A 192 27.45 23.07 4.02
N GLN A 193 28.08 24.13 3.51
CA GLN A 193 27.39 25.38 3.20
C GLN A 193 26.26 25.11 2.20
N GLY A 194 25.01 25.43 2.58
CA GLY A 194 23.88 25.46 1.65
C GLY A 194 22.59 24.73 2.04
N GLN A 195 22.48 24.16 3.26
CA GLN A 195 21.19 23.70 3.79
C GLN A 195 20.94 24.34 5.17
N ASP A 196 19.81 25.03 5.32
CA ASP A 196 19.47 25.78 6.53
C ASP A 196 19.14 24.84 7.69
N VAL A 197 19.80 25.06 8.83
CA VAL A 197 19.49 24.40 10.10
C VAL A 197 18.15 24.93 10.61
N ALA A 198 17.17 24.03 10.82
CA ALA A 198 15.81 24.42 11.15
C ALA A 198 15.69 25.11 12.52
N PHE A 199 16.45 24.68 13.53
CA PHE A 199 16.66 25.40 14.80
C PHE A 199 17.92 24.90 15.53
N GLU A 200 18.41 25.61 16.56
CA GLU A 200 19.61 25.19 17.30
C GLU A 200 19.31 24.23 18.47
N PRO A 201 20.17 23.22 18.73
CA PRO A 201 20.06 22.33 19.88
C PRO A 201 20.13 23.02 21.23
N ALA A 202 19.30 22.56 22.16
CA ALA A 202 19.48 22.86 23.57
C ALA A 202 20.78 22.23 24.08
N LYS A 203 21.62 23.00 24.79
CA LYS A 203 22.77 22.43 25.50
C LYS A 203 22.27 21.63 26.70
N LEU A 204 22.61 20.34 26.74
CA LEU A 204 22.22 19.42 27.81
C LEU A 204 23.14 19.58 29.02
N LEU A 205 22.57 19.92 30.17
CA LEU A 205 23.23 20.02 31.47
C LEU A 205 22.71 18.91 32.39
N TRP A 206 23.55 17.92 32.65
CA TRP A 206 23.26 16.84 33.60
C TRP A 206 23.43 17.37 35.01
N LEU A 207 22.35 17.36 35.80
CA LEU A 207 22.37 17.86 37.17
C LEU A 207 22.02 16.75 38.15
N ILE A 208 23.03 16.27 38.88
CA ILE A 208 22.85 15.33 39.98
C ILE A 208 22.60 16.13 41.26
N GLN A 209 21.37 16.08 41.77
CA GLN A 209 21.06 16.55 43.12
C GLN A 209 21.53 15.55 44.17
N ARG A 210 21.62 16.02 45.44
CA ARG A 210 21.98 15.20 46.61
C ARG A 210 23.25 14.38 46.37
N ASP A 211 24.26 15.01 45.78
CA ASP A 211 25.55 14.35 45.58
C ASP A 211 26.24 14.17 46.94
N PHE A 212 26.13 12.96 47.49
CA PHE A 212 26.81 12.48 48.69
C PHE A 212 27.68 11.23 48.40
N LEU A 213 27.72 10.79 47.14
CA LEU A 213 28.43 9.58 46.73
C LEU A 213 29.92 9.89 46.58
N GLN A 214 30.77 8.95 46.99
CA GLN A 214 32.23 9.07 46.91
C GLN A 214 32.78 8.18 45.79
N GLY A 215 33.90 8.60 45.19
CA GLY A 215 34.58 7.85 44.13
C GLY A 215 34.70 8.66 42.84
N LYS A 216 34.12 8.16 41.76
CA LYS A 216 34.10 8.81 40.43
C LYS A 216 33.41 10.17 40.52
N SER A 217 33.93 11.14 39.77
CA SER A 217 33.27 12.43 39.57
C SER A 217 31.97 12.27 38.76
N VAL A 218 31.05 13.23 38.92
CA VAL A 218 29.79 13.24 38.18
C VAL A 218 29.99 13.38 36.65
N GLN A 219 31.08 14.01 36.20
CA GLN A 219 31.44 14.02 34.78
C GLN A 219 31.90 12.64 34.29
N GLU A 220 32.68 11.90 35.08
CA GLU A 220 33.04 10.52 34.73
C GLU A 220 31.82 9.59 34.71
N MET A 221 30.85 9.80 35.61
CA MET A 221 29.57 9.08 35.60
C MET A 221 28.76 9.32 34.32
N VAL A 222 28.64 10.58 33.86
CA VAL A 222 28.01 10.90 32.57
C VAL A 222 28.77 10.28 31.41
N ASN A 223 30.10 10.42 31.38
CA ASN A 223 30.94 9.87 30.32
C ASN A 223 30.86 8.33 30.24
N GLU A 224 30.66 7.64 31.37
CA GLU A 224 30.45 6.19 31.43
C GLU A 224 29.04 5.79 31.00
N ALA A 225 28.01 6.52 31.41
CA ALA A 225 26.62 6.27 31.00
C ALA A 225 26.40 6.46 29.49
N LEU A 226 27.13 7.40 28.87
CA LEU A 226 27.14 7.64 27.43
C LEU A 226 28.11 6.73 26.64
N ARG A 227 28.86 5.84 27.30
CA ARG A 227 29.79 4.94 26.61
C ARG A 227 29.06 3.73 26.03
N ARG A 228 29.31 3.42 24.75
CA ARG A 228 28.80 2.19 24.11
C ARG A 228 29.08 0.93 24.94
N ILE A 229 28.07 0.08 25.07
CA ILE A 229 28.15 -1.27 25.64
C ILE A 229 28.68 -2.23 24.55
N PRO A 230 29.69 -3.08 24.82
CA PRO A 230 30.17 -4.08 23.86
C PRO A 230 29.08 -5.07 23.44
N ASN A 231 28.84 -5.21 22.13
CA ASN A 231 27.83 -6.12 21.57
C ASN A 231 28.44 -7.26 20.74
N ASN A 232 29.32 -8.06 21.34
CA ASN A 232 30.04 -9.12 20.64
C ASN A 232 29.13 -10.25 20.08
N ASN A 233 27.88 -10.34 20.57
CA ASN A 233 26.92 -11.38 20.21
C ASN A 233 25.87 -10.92 19.18
N GLY A 234 25.87 -9.64 18.77
CA GLY A 234 24.89 -9.09 17.83
C GLY A 234 23.46 -9.03 18.38
N ASP A 235 23.28 -8.74 19.67
CA ASP A 235 21.96 -8.53 20.26
C ASP A 235 21.39 -7.18 19.81
N ARG A 236 20.30 -7.23 19.03
CA ARG A 236 19.63 -6.05 18.48
C ARG A 236 19.16 -5.05 19.54
N ASN A 237 18.87 -5.50 20.76
CA ASN A 237 18.50 -4.61 21.85
C ASN A 237 19.70 -3.76 22.28
N ILE A 238 20.89 -4.37 22.36
CA ILE A 238 22.12 -3.65 22.72
C ILE A 238 22.50 -2.64 21.62
N ASP A 239 22.31 -2.99 20.34
CA ASP A 239 22.50 -2.06 19.23
C ASP A 239 21.57 -0.84 19.33
N GLN A 240 20.29 -1.03 19.69
CA GLN A 240 19.35 0.06 19.93
C GLN A 240 19.82 0.97 21.07
N VAL A 241 20.18 0.43 22.25
CA VAL A 241 20.66 1.30 23.37
C VAL A 241 22.02 1.93 23.05
N ASN A 242 22.83 1.36 22.17
CA ASN A 242 24.06 1.99 21.71
C ASN A 242 23.82 3.17 20.75
N GLN A 243 22.88 3.05 19.82
CA GLN A 243 22.46 4.18 18.96
C GLN A 243 22.02 5.37 19.82
N ILE A 244 21.19 5.14 20.84
CA ILE A 244 20.76 6.14 21.82
C ILE A 244 21.95 6.89 22.45
N ARG A 245 23.01 6.16 22.84
CA ARG A 245 24.20 6.73 23.47
C ARG A 245 25.04 7.56 22.52
N ASP A 246 25.21 7.11 21.27
CA ASP A 246 25.95 7.84 20.25
C ASP A 246 25.27 9.17 19.95
N SER A 247 23.95 9.14 19.75
CA SER A 247 23.13 10.32 19.55
C SER A 247 23.22 11.29 20.75
N LEU A 248 23.11 10.78 21.98
CA LEU A 248 23.28 11.60 23.19
C LEU A 248 24.66 12.27 23.29
N ALA A 249 25.72 11.62 22.79
CA ALA A 249 27.05 12.20 22.72
C ALA A 249 27.14 13.35 21.68
N ILE A 250 26.33 13.34 20.62
CA ILE A 250 26.28 14.39 19.59
C ILE A 250 25.58 15.66 20.09
N MET A 251 24.40 15.55 20.74
CA MET A 251 23.83 16.69 21.49
C MET A 251 24.76 17.18 22.60
N GLY A 252 25.53 16.24 23.15
CA GLY A 252 26.52 16.42 24.20
C GLY A 252 27.90 16.90 23.73
N ASP A 253 27.96 17.89 22.81
CA ASP A 253 29.17 18.67 22.49
C ASP A 253 29.82 19.23 23.78
N ASN A 254 30.68 18.43 24.41
CA ASN A 254 31.05 18.49 25.83
C ASN A 254 29.83 18.50 26.79
N SER A 255 29.09 17.38 26.85
CA SER A 255 27.98 17.16 27.79
C SER A 255 28.37 17.56 29.20
N THR A 256 27.78 18.66 29.68
CA THR A 256 28.25 19.28 30.92
C THR A 256 27.56 18.60 32.09
N ALA A 257 28.35 18.13 33.06
CA ALA A 257 27.84 17.49 34.26
C ALA A 257 28.10 18.36 35.50
N PHE A 258 27.06 18.57 36.32
CA PHE A 258 27.15 19.35 37.55
C PHE A 258 26.51 18.60 38.71
N SER A 259 27.01 18.84 39.92
CA SER A 259 26.51 18.20 41.14
C SER A 259 26.21 19.20 42.24
N LEU A 260 25.03 19.06 42.84
CA LEU A 260 24.59 19.82 44.00
C LEU A 260 24.53 18.90 45.21
N PRO A 261 25.19 19.23 46.35
CA PRO A 261 24.99 18.52 47.60
C PRO A 261 23.55 18.71 48.09
N GLN A 262 23.15 18.02 49.16
CA GLN A 262 21.82 18.23 49.74
C GLN A 262 21.75 19.62 50.44
N PRO A 263 20.77 20.49 50.14
CA PRO A 263 20.69 21.84 50.70
C PRO A 263 20.49 21.88 52.22
N HIS A 264 19.68 20.96 52.76
CA HIS A 264 19.50 20.72 54.20
C HIS A 264 18.89 19.33 54.41
N LEU A 265 19.17 18.70 55.56
CA LEU A 265 18.50 17.49 56.03
C LEU A 265 16.96 17.60 56.12
N GLN A 266 16.39 18.72 56.56
CA GLN A 266 14.93 18.90 56.76
C GLN A 266 14.24 19.34 55.46
N ARG A 267 14.10 18.41 54.51
CA ARG A 267 13.60 18.66 53.13
C ARG A 267 12.23 19.36 53.04
N THR A 268 11.37 19.24 54.07
CA THR A 268 10.05 19.86 54.11
C THR A 268 10.05 21.33 54.54
N LYS A 269 11.17 21.86 55.04
CA LYS A 269 11.31 23.27 55.47
C LYS A 269 12.20 24.12 54.56
N LEU A 270 12.67 23.55 53.43
CA LEU A 270 13.59 24.24 52.52
C LEU A 270 13.04 25.58 51.99
N CYS A 271 11.73 25.77 52.01
CA CYS A 271 11.08 27.01 51.60
C CYS A 271 11.05 28.08 52.69
N ASP A 272 11.11 27.69 53.97
CA ASP A 272 11.10 28.60 55.12
C ASP A 272 12.52 29.09 55.47
N MET A 273 13.54 28.44 54.91
CA MET A 273 14.97 28.61 55.22
C MET A 273 15.62 29.71 54.38
N LYS A 274 16.48 30.51 55.02
CA LYS A 274 17.36 31.47 54.35
C LYS A 274 18.68 30.83 53.94
N ASP A 275 19.41 31.45 53.02
CA ASP A 275 20.75 31.03 52.57
C ASP A 275 21.76 30.78 53.72
N THR A 276 21.60 31.47 54.86
CA THR A 276 22.41 31.28 56.07
C THR A 276 22.11 29.99 56.82
N GLU A 277 20.93 29.39 56.61
CA GLU A 277 20.48 28.13 57.23
C GLU A 277 20.73 26.92 56.31
N LEU A 278 20.98 27.16 55.02
CA LEU A 278 21.38 26.13 54.06
C LEU A 278 22.84 25.74 54.27
N ASP A 279 23.19 24.54 53.81
CA ASP A 279 24.57 24.08 53.74
C ASP A 279 25.42 25.06 52.90
N GLN A 280 26.52 25.55 53.47
CA GLN A 280 27.36 26.57 52.81
C GLN A 280 28.09 26.02 51.58
N LEU A 281 28.32 24.70 51.50
CA LEU A 281 28.77 24.06 50.27
C LEU A 281 27.65 24.04 49.22
N TYR A 282 26.39 23.82 49.62
CA TYR A 282 25.25 23.95 48.69
C TYR A 282 25.15 25.37 48.13
N VAL A 283 25.16 26.41 48.96
CA VAL A 283 25.11 27.82 48.51
C VAL A 283 26.24 28.12 47.52
N LYS A 284 27.48 27.75 47.86
CA LYS A 284 28.64 27.91 46.97
C LYS A 284 28.49 27.15 45.65
N ARG A 285 27.95 25.93 45.65
CA ARG A 285 27.71 25.11 44.44
C ARG A 285 26.55 25.63 43.60
N ARG A 286 25.46 26.13 44.22
CA ARG A 286 24.36 26.83 43.55
C ARG A 286 24.86 28.05 42.80
N ASP A 287 25.70 28.87 43.43
CA ASP A 287 26.22 30.09 42.80
C ASP A 287 27.20 29.78 41.66
N GLN A 288 27.94 28.65 41.74
CA GLN A 288 28.69 28.10 40.61
C GLN A 288 27.77 27.64 39.47
N LEU A 289 26.65 26.97 39.78
CA LEU A 289 25.65 26.53 38.78
C LEU A 289 24.99 27.73 38.08
N LYS A 290 24.64 28.79 38.81
CA LYS A 290 24.11 30.04 38.22
C LYS A 290 25.08 30.62 37.18
N LYS A 291 26.38 30.67 37.52
CA LYS A 291 27.43 31.13 36.59
C LYS A 291 27.59 30.19 35.40
N LEU A 292 27.57 28.88 35.62
CA LEU A 292 27.66 27.88 34.54
C LEU A 292 26.53 28.04 33.53
N VAL A 293 25.27 28.13 34.00
CA VAL A 293 24.09 28.35 33.14
C VAL A 293 24.24 29.64 32.35
N ALA A 294 24.67 30.75 32.98
CA ALA A 294 24.92 32.03 32.31
C ALA A 294 26.05 31.98 31.25
N THR A 295 27.03 31.07 31.40
CA THR A 295 28.09 30.88 30.40
C THR A 295 27.62 30.08 29.18
N ILE A 296 26.80 29.04 29.37
CA ILE A 296 26.38 28.12 28.30
C ILE A 296 25.10 28.56 27.57
N ILE A 297 24.28 29.43 28.18
CA ILE A 297 23.02 29.90 27.58
C ILE A 297 23.28 30.72 26.31
N ARG A 298 22.44 30.52 25.28
CA ARG A 298 22.45 31.28 24.01
C ARG A 298 21.01 31.55 23.55
N PRO A 299 20.75 32.63 22.79
CA PRO A 299 19.45 32.87 22.18
C PRO A 299 18.93 31.65 21.43
N LYS A 300 17.62 31.37 21.52
CA LYS A 300 17.03 30.29 20.73
C LYS A 300 16.93 30.74 19.27
N VAL A 301 17.66 30.06 18.39
CA VAL A 301 17.64 30.31 16.95
C VAL A 301 16.75 29.29 16.25
N VAL A 302 15.87 29.77 15.35
CA VAL A 302 15.02 28.97 14.45
C VAL A 302 15.18 29.54 13.05
N GLN A 303 15.46 28.69 12.05
CA GLN A 303 15.71 29.07 10.65
C GLN A 303 16.72 30.22 10.51
N GLY A 304 17.84 30.12 11.25
CA GLY A 304 18.90 31.15 11.28
C GLY A 304 18.54 32.46 11.99
N LYS A 305 17.31 32.61 12.52
CA LYS A 305 16.84 33.83 13.20
C LYS A 305 16.67 33.61 14.71
N PRO A 306 17.18 34.49 15.59
CA PRO A 306 16.86 34.44 17.02
C PRO A 306 15.38 34.79 17.27
N LEU A 307 14.71 34.00 18.11
CA LEU A 307 13.31 34.20 18.48
C LEU A 307 13.17 35.37 19.46
N ASN A 308 12.22 36.27 19.20
CA ASN A 308 11.66 37.17 20.22
C ASN A 308 10.39 36.55 20.85
N GLY A 309 9.73 37.27 21.77
CA GLY A 309 8.51 36.82 22.44
C GLY A 309 7.37 36.36 21.54
N LYS A 310 7.12 37.06 20.43
CA LYS A 310 6.05 36.67 19.49
C LYS A 310 6.43 35.44 18.69
N ASP A 311 7.67 35.41 18.19
CA ASP A 311 8.19 34.28 17.41
C ASP A 311 8.28 33.01 18.29
N PHE A 312 8.64 33.15 19.57
CA PHE A 312 8.70 32.06 20.55
C PHE A 312 7.33 31.47 20.88
N VAL A 313 6.29 32.30 21.03
CA VAL A 313 4.93 31.78 21.22
C VAL A 313 4.41 31.11 19.96
N ALA A 314 4.62 31.68 18.77
CA ALA A 314 4.21 31.04 17.51
C ALA A 314 4.90 29.68 17.30
N PHE A 315 6.18 29.56 17.67
CA PHE A 315 6.92 28.30 17.65
C PHE A 315 6.36 27.29 18.66
N LEU A 316 6.06 27.71 19.89
CA LEU A 316 5.41 26.87 20.90
C LEU A 316 4.06 26.32 20.42
N GLU A 317 3.23 27.18 19.81
CA GLU A 317 1.93 26.82 19.25
C GLU A 317 2.06 25.76 18.15
N GLN A 318 3.00 25.95 17.22
CA GLN A 318 3.26 25.02 16.12
C GLN A 318 3.71 23.64 16.60
N ILE A 319 4.68 23.57 17.53
CA ILE A 319 5.22 22.30 18.03
C ILE A 319 4.17 21.56 18.89
N LEU A 320 3.37 22.28 19.70
CA LEU A 320 2.31 21.68 20.50
C LEU A 320 1.18 21.08 19.64
N ASP A 321 0.80 21.75 18.54
CA ASP A 321 -0.20 21.23 17.60
C ASP A 321 0.30 19.94 16.91
N ALA A 322 1.55 19.94 16.43
CA ALA A 322 2.18 18.77 15.82
C ALA A 322 2.28 17.56 16.78
N LEU A 323 2.63 17.79 18.06
CA LEU A 323 2.64 16.76 19.11
C LEU A 323 1.25 16.21 19.44
N ASN A 324 0.21 17.05 19.41
CA ASN A 324 -1.16 16.64 19.74
C ASN A 324 -1.87 15.91 18.59
N LYS A 325 -1.54 16.25 17.34
CA LYS A 325 -1.99 15.53 16.14
C LYS A 325 -1.26 14.19 15.96
N GLY A 326 -0.11 14.00 16.62
CA GLY A 326 0.74 12.83 16.44
C GLY A 326 1.57 12.88 15.16
N GLU A 327 1.73 14.07 14.57
CA GLU A 327 2.69 14.32 13.49
C GLU A 327 4.11 14.14 14.03
N ILE A 328 4.39 14.69 15.22
CA ILE A 328 5.53 14.29 16.06
C ILE A 328 5.00 13.23 17.05
N PRO A 329 5.37 11.94 16.93
CA PRO A 329 4.95 10.94 17.92
C PRO A 329 5.55 11.24 19.28
N SER A 330 4.75 11.02 20.32
CA SER A 330 5.17 11.12 21.72
C SER A 330 5.88 9.87 22.25
N THR A 331 5.79 8.76 21.54
CA THR A 331 6.32 7.45 21.95
C THR A 331 6.65 6.62 20.71
N GLY A 332 7.85 6.05 20.65
CA GLY A 332 8.36 5.36 19.45
C GLY A 332 9.06 6.31 18.48
N SER A 333 9.78 5.76 17.51
CA SER A 333 10.68 6.56 16.69
C SER A 333 9.94 7.50 15.73
N ILE A 334 10.33 8.78 15.78
CA ILE A 334 9.81 9.86 14.93
C ILE A 334 9.98 9.53 13.45
N VAL A 335 11.12 8.91 13.14
CA VAL A 335 11.49 8.44 11.81
C VAL A 335 10.46 7.47 11.23
N GLU A 336 9.85 6.58 12.04
CA GLU A 336 8.84 5.64 11.54
C GLU A 336 7.50 6.30 11.19
N VAL A 337 7.14 7.40 11.87
CA VAL A 337 5.85 8.07 11.66
C VAL A 337 5.89 8.98 10.43
N PHE A 338 6.92 9.83 10.30
CA PHE A 338 7.09 10.65 9.10
C PHE A 338 7.33 9.78 7.86
N ASN A 339 8.15 8.71 7.97
CA ASN A 339 8.33 7.79 6.87
C ASN A 339 7.07 7.01 6.51
N LYS A 340 6.09 6.82 7.41
CA LYS A 340 4.84 6.12 7.04
C LYS A 340 4.11 6.81 5.89
N VAL A 341 3.98 8.13 5.92
CA VAL A 341 3.31 8.91 4.85
C VAL A 341 4.06 8.76 3.52
N ILE A 342 5.39 8.71 3.59
CA ILE A 342 6.27 8.58 2.42
C ILE A 342 6.24 7.14 1.89
N LEU A 343 6.21 6.13 2.75
CA LEU A 343 6.00 4.73 2.41
C LEU A 343 4.66 4.55 1.66
N ASP A 344 3.58 5.10 2.19
CA ASP A 344 2.25 5.05 1.55
C ASP A 344 2.27 5.74 0.17
N HIS A 345 3.03 6.84 0.02
CA HIS A 345 3.23 7.53 -1.26
C HIS A 345 4.06 6.70 -2.26
N CYS A 346 5.17 6.10 -1.82
CA CYS A 346 6.01 5.22 -2.64
C CYS A 346 5.26 3.96 -3.09
N LEU A 347 4.46 3.35 -2.21
CA LEU A 347 3.61 2.19 -2.54
C LEU A 347 2.51 2.56 -3.54
N LYS A 348 1.95 3.77 -3.43
CA LYS A 348 0.99 4.29 -4.41
C LYS A 348 1.63 4.53 -5.77
N LEU A 349 2.84 5.12 -5.82
CA LEU A 349 3.59 5.28 -7.07
C LEU A 349 3.93 3.93 -7.71
N TYR A 350 4.43 2.97 -6.93
CA TYR A 350 4.72 1.61 -7.37
C TYR A 350 3.47 0.94 -7.96
N SER A 351 2.33 0.99 -7.27
CA SER A 351 1.06 0.43 -7.75
C SER A 351 0.61 1.09 -9.07
N GLN A 352 0.67 2.42 -9.15
CA GLN A 352 0.33 3.18 -10.35
C GLN A 352 1.20 2.82 -11.57
N ARG A 353 2.49 2.49 -11.35
CA ARG A 353 3.37 2.02 -12.43
C ARG A 353 3.03 0.59 -12.86
N MET A 354 2.77 -0.31 -11.92
CA MET A 354 2.35 -1.69 -12.21
C MET A 354 1.00 -1.74 -12.93
N ASP A 355 0.04 -0.88 -12.58
CA ASP A 355 -1.29 -0.77 -13.20
C ASP A 355 -1.27 -0.33 -14.68
N ILE A 356 -0.13 0.19 -15.19
CA ILE A 356 0.03 0.48 -16.62
C ILE A 356 0.04 -0.83 -17.45
N LEU A 357 0.40 -1.96 -16.85
CA LEU A 357 0.42 -3.26 -17.50
C LEU A 357 -1.00 -3.83 -17.67
N ARG A 358 -1.38 -4.06 -18.93
CA ARG A 358 -2.59 -4.82 -19.27
C ARG A 358 -2.30 -6.31 -19.16
N LEU A 359 -2.71 -6.91 -18.05
CA LEU A 359 -2.61 -8.36 -17.83
C LEU A 359 -3.54 -9.14 -18.80
N PRO A 360 -3.15 -10.35 -19.27
CA PRO A 360 -1.94 -11.08 -18.88
C PRO A 360 -0.70 -10.72 -19.72
N VAL A 361 0.47 -10.85 -19.10
CA VAL A 361 1.79 -10.63 -19.71
C VAL A 361 2.74 -11.80 -19.39
N GLN A 362 3.84 -11.91 -20.14
CA GLN A 362 4.92 -12.85 -19.83
C GLN A 362 5.62 -12.48 -18.51
N GLU A 363 6.08 -13.48 -17.75
CA GLU A 363 6.68 -13.29 -16.41
C GLU A 363 7.94 -12.43 -16.43
N ASN A 364 8.80 -12.59 -17.44
CA ASN A 364 9.98 -11.75 -17.66
C ASN A 364 9.63 -10.26 -17.76
N ARG A 365 8.57 -9.90 -18.49
CA ARG A 365 8.14 -8.50 -18.66
C ARG A 365 7.47 -7.96 -17.40
N LEU A 366 6.77 -8.81 -16.64
CA LEU A 366 6.22 -8.43 -15.34
C LEU A 366 7.32 -8.17 -14.32
N GLN A 367 8.38 -8.98 -14.33
CA GLN A 367 9.54 -8.82 -13.45
C GLN A 367 10.39 -7.60 -13.83
N GLU A 368 10.62 -7.35 -15.13
CA GLU A 368 11.32 -6.16 -15.62
C GLU A 368 10.66 -4.87 -15.10
N VAL A 369 9.34 -4.75 -15.26
CA VAL A 369 8.57 -3.60 -14.79
C VAL A 369 8.46 -3.54 -13.26
N HIS A 370 8.47 -4.69 -12.57
CA HIS A 370 8.59 -4.73 -11.11
C HIS A 370 9.89 -4.05 -10.64
N GLU A 371 11.04 -4.43 -11.21
CA GLU A 371 12.33 -3.86 -10.80
C GLU A 371 12.44 -2.38 -11.18
N GLU A 372 11.97 -1.97 -12.36
CA GLU A 372 11.89 -0.54 -12.75
C GLU A 372 11.03 0.27 -11.76
N SER A 373 9.81 -0.20 -11.46
CA SER A 373 8.87 0.47 -10.55
C SER A 373 9.39 0.49 -9.11
N LYS A 374 10.06 -0.59 -8.68
CA LYS A 374 10.71 -0.71 -7.36
C LYS A 374 11.87 0.26 -7.25
N ALA A 375 12.70 0.39 -8.28
CA ALA A 375 13.81 1.33 -8.31
C ALA A 375 13.33 2.80 -8.27
N GLU A 376 12.25 3.13 -8.99
CA GLU A 376 11.66 4.47 -8.94
C GLU A 376 11.03 4.79 -7.58
N ALA A 377 10.29 3.85 -6.98
CA ALA A 377 9.72 4.00 -5.64
C ALA A 377 10.79 4.13 -4.55
N LYS A 378 11.92 3.40 -4.66
CA LYS A 378 13.09 3.58 -3.78
C LYS A 378 13.74 4.93 -3.98
N LYS A 379 13.98 5.37 -5.22
CA LYS A 379 14.55 6.69 -5.51
C LYS A 379 13.69 7.83 -4.95
N LEU A 380 12.36 7.71 -4.99
CA LEU A 380 11.46 8.67 -4.33
C LEU A 380 11.62 8.64 -2.81
N PHE A 381 11.74 7.45 -2.22
CA PHE A 381 11.97 7.28 -0.78
C PHE A 381 13.30 7.93 -0.37
N ASP A 382 14.40 7.60 -1.07
CA ASP A 382 15.76 8.15 -0.85
C ASP A 382 15.82 9.69 -0.95
N GLN A 383 14.88 10.32 -1.66
CA GLN A 383 14.78 11.78 -1.80
C GLN A 383 13.95 12.46 -0.71
N GLN A 384 13.05 11.74 -0.04
CA GLN A 384 12.03 12.33 0.84
C GLN A 384 12.08 11.79 2.27
N HIS A 385 12.71 10.64 2.51
CA HIS A 385 12.65 9.96 3.81
C HIS A 385 13.27 10.77 4.94
N PHE A 386 12.65 10.65 6.10
CA PHE A 386 13.15 11.12 7.39
C PHE A 386 14.24 10.16 7.92
N GLY A 387 15.18 10.67 8.71
CA GLY A 387 16.17 9.90 9.48
C GLY A 387 17.26 9.19 8.70
N ARG A 388 18.37 9.87 8.40
CA ARG A 388 19.52 9.27 7.65
C ARG A 388 20.10 8.00 8.28
N HIS A 389 20.14 7.89 9.62
CA HIS A 389 20.69 6.72 10.32
C HIS A 389 19.64 5.68 10.73
N HIS A 390 18.36 6.06 10.87
CA HIS A 390 17.29 5.16 11.30
C HIS A 390 16.34 4.72 10.15
N ALA A 391 16.48 5.29 8.94
CA ALA A 391 15.69 4.93 7.78
C ALA A 391 15.89 3.47 7.31
N GLU A 392 16.99 2.78 7.65
CA GLU A 392 17.23 1.40 7.21
C GLU A 392 16.04 0.46 7.53
N ARG A 393 15.45 0.61 8.72
CA ARG A 393 14.24 -0.14 9.11
C ARG A 393 13.03 0.20 8.24
N SER A 394 12.91 1.47 7.83
CA SER A 394 11.85 1.93 6.93
C SER A 394 12.08 1.46 5.48
N VAL A 395 13.33 1.41 5.01
CA VAL A 395 13.70 0.84 3.70
C VAL A 395 13.40 -0.65 3.63
N LEU A 396 13.73 -1.41 4.67
CA LEU A 396 13.37 -2.83 4.78
C LEU A 396 11.86 -3.04 4.77
N LYS A 397 11.10 -2.16 5.44
CA LYS A 397 9.64 -2.17 5.45
C LYS A 397 9.05 -1.82 4.07
N LEU A 398 9.65 -0.89 3.33
CA LEU A 398 9.25 -0.58 1.95
C LEU A 398 9.42 -1.80 1.04
N ASP A 399 10.53 -2.53 1.15
CA ASP A 399 10.77 -3.72 0.33
C ASP A 399 9.73 -4.82 0.63
N ASP A 400 9.44 -5.09 1.91
CA ASP A 400 8.42 -6.06 2.34
C ASP A 400 7.01 -5.71 1.83
N GLU A 401 6.57 -4.45 1.96
CA GLU A 401 5.27 -4.03 1.44
C GLU A 401 5.21 -4.06 -0.10
N ILE A 402 6.27 -3.65 -0.80
CA ILE A 402 6.37 -3.80 -2.27
C ILE A 402 6.26 -5.28 -2.68
N GLN A 403 6.91 -6.20 -1.95
CA GLN A 403 6.82 -7.64 -2.22
C GLN A 403 5.41 -8.19 -1.98
N LYS A 404 4.67 -7.69 -0.98
CA LYS A 404 3.25 -8.08 -0.77
C LYS A 404 2.39 -7.66 -1.95
N VAL A 405 2.51 -6.41 -2.40
CA VAL A 405 1.75 -5.90 -3.56
C VAL A 405 2.15 -6.65 -4.84
N TYR A 406 3.43 -6.95 -5.04
CA TYR A 406 3.91 -7.74 -6.19
C TYR A 406 3.29 -9.14 -6.26
N ARG A 407 3.14 -9.83 -5.13
CA ARG A 407 2.45 -11.13 -5.07
C ARG A 407 0.99 -11.05 -5.53
N THR A 408 0.29 -9.94 -5.24
CA THR A 408 -1.07 -9.70 -5.76
C THR A 408 -1.08 -9.58 -7.28
N PHE A 409 -0.11 -8.87 -7.88
CA PHE A 409 0.02 -8.78 -9.34
C PHE A 409 0.37 -10.11 -10.00
N LEU A 410 1.22 -10.94 -9.38
CA LEU A 410 1.53 -12.29 -9.87
C LEU A 410 0.26 -13.17 -9.95
N LEU A 411 -0.52 -13.22 -8.87
CA LEU A 411 -1.78 -13.98 -8.81
C LEU A 411 -2.82 -13.45 -9.80
N ALA A 412 -2.92 -12.13 -9.98
CA ALA A 412 -3.78 -11.53 -10.98
C ALA A 412 -3.34 -11.90 -12.40
N ASN A 413 -2.03 -11.88 -12.69
CA ASN A 413 -1.48 -12.26 -14.00
C ASN A 413 -1.78 -13.73 -14.33
N GLU A 414 -1.59 -14.63 -13.36
CA GLU A 414 -1.91 -16.06 -13.49
C GLU A 414 -3.41 -16.30 -13.72
N TYR A 415 -4.28 -15.59 -13.00
CA TYR A 415 -5.73 -15.67 -13.20
C TYR A 415 -6.16 -15.20 -14.61
N HIS A 416 -5.68 -14.03 -15.04
CA HIS A 416 -5.99 -13.49 -16.37
C HIS A 416 -5.43 -14.36 -17.50
N SER A 417 -4.21 -14.89 -17.34
CA SER A 417 -3.57 -15.84 -18.25
C SER A 417 -4.40 -17.12 -18.38
N SER A 418 -4.80 -17.71 -17.24
CA SER A 418 -5.60 -18.93 -17.21
C SER A 418 -6.93 -18.74 -17.92
N LYS A 419 -7.64 -17.65 -17.62
CA LYS A 419 -8.93 -17.31 -18.23
C LYS A 419 -8.84 -17.11 -19.75
N LEU A 420 -7.78 -16.46 -20.24
CA LEU A 420 -7.55 -16.24 -21.67
C LEU A 420 -7.24 -17.55 -22.41
N CYS A 421 -6.32 -18.35 -21.87
CA CYS A 421 -5.91 -19.60 -22.47
C CYS A 421 -6.99 -20.69 -22.40
N GLU A 422 -7.82 -20.68 -21.35
CA GLU A 422 -9.02 -21.53 -21.23
C GLU A 422 -10.06 -21.17 -22.29
N ALA A 423 -10.39 -19.88 -22.46
CA ALA A 423 -11.33 -19.44 -23.50
C ALA A 423 -10.88 -19.86 -24.92
N ARG A 424 -9.58 -19.73 -25.23
CA ARG A 424 -8.99 -20.20 -26.50
C ARG A 424 -8.92 -21.72 -26.62
N TYR A 425 -8.83 -22.44 -25.51
CA TYR A 425 -8.93 -23.90 -25.48
C TYR A 425 -10.35 -24.34 -25.85
N THR A 426 -11.37 -23.80 -25.17
CA THR A 426 -12.80 -24.13 -25.42
C THR A 426 -13.24 -23.76 -26.84
N GLU A 427 -12.89 -22.57 -27.33
CA GLU A 427 -13.18 -22.16 -28.72
C GLU A 427 -12.60 -23.14 -29.76
N CYS A 428 -11.45 -23.73 -29.47
CA CYS A 428 -10.88 -24.76 -30.34
C CYS A 428 -11.57 -26.11 -30.16
N GLU A 429 -11.90 -26.51 -28.94
CA GLU A 429 -12.62 -27.76 -28.62
C GLU A 429 -13.98 -27.79 -29.34
N ASP A 430 -14.80 -26.74 -29.19
CA ASP A 430 -16.07 -26.55 -29.89
C ASP A 430 -15.91 -26.67 -31.43
N LYS A 431 -14.83 -26.08 -31.97
CA LYS A 431 -14.53 -26.12 -33.40
C LYS A 431 -14.10 -27.50 -33.87
N MET A 432 -13.32 -28.24 -33.08
CA MET A 432 -12.95 -29.62 -33.38
C MET A 432 -14.16 -30.55 -33.33
N ASP A 433 -15.08 -30.34 -32.39
CA ASP A 433 -16.31 -31.13 -32.28
C ASP A 433 -17.28 -30.82 -33.43
N HIS A 434 -17.41 -29.56 -33.86
CA HIS A 434 -18.18 -29.21 -35.05
C HIS A 434 -17.62 -29.88 -36.32
N LEU A 435 -16.29 -29.90 -36.49
CA LEU A 435 -15.63 -30.57 -37.62
C LEU A 435 -15.77 -32.10 -37.58
N GLN A 436 -15.95 -32.73 -36.42
CA GLN A 436 -16.25 -34.17 -36.32
C GLN A 436 -17.66 -34.53 -36.81
N VAL A 437 -18.62 -33.60 -36.77
CA VAL A 437 -20.03 -33.86 -37.12
C VAL A 437 -20.39 -33.36 -38.54
N MET A 438 -19.40 -32.99 -39.37
CA MET A 438 -19.62 -32.63 -40.78
C MET A 438 -20.40 -33.73 -41.55
N ARG A 439 -21.29 -33.32 -42.46
CA ARG A 439 -22.13 -34.25 -43.24
C ARG A 439 -21.31 -35.06 -44.23
N LEU A 440 -20.43 -34.38 -44.96
CA LEU A 440 -19.42 -34.99 -45.82
C LEU A 440 -18.07 -34.88 -45.10
N PRO A 441 -17.51 -36.00 -44.61
CA PRO A 441 -16.24 -35.95 -43.90
C PRO A 441 -15.10 -35.64 -44.89
N SER A 442 -14.30 -34.62 -44.58
CA SER A 442 -13.07 -34.25 -45.30
C SER A 442 -11.92 -34.00 -44.33
N MET A 443 -10.83 -34.73 -44.55
CA MET A 443 -9.58 -34.62 -43.81
C MET A 443 -8.85 -33.30 -44.12
N ALA A 444 -9.03 -32.73 -45.31
CA ALA A 444 -8.49 -31.41 -45.65
C ALA A 444 -9.12 -30.30 -44.79
N LYS A 445 -10.47 -30.27 -44.67
CA LYS A 445 -11.18 -29.32 -43.80
C LYS A 445 -10.79 -29.49 -42.33
N PHE A 446 -10.69 -30.74 -41.85
CA PHE A 446 -10.27 -31.04 -40.47
C PHE A 446 -8.83 -30.55 -40.18
N ASN A 447 -7.86 -30.88 -41.04
CA ASN A 447 -6.46 -30.47 -40.86
C ASN A 447 -6.27 -28.95 -40.92
N ALA A 448 -7.04 -28.25 -41.77
CA ALA A 448 -7.02 -26.78 -41.81
C ALA A 448 -7.55 -26.19 -40.49
N GLY A 449 -8.64 -26.72 -39.94
CA GLY A 449 -9.17 -26.35 -38.63
C GLY A 449 -8.17 -26.59 -37.49
N PHE A 450 -7.53 -27.77 -37.49
CA PHE A 450 -6.49 -28.16 -36.54
C PHE A 450 -5.30 -27.18 -36.55
N LEU A 451 -4.78 -26.85 -37.74
CA LEU A 451 -3.65 -25.93 -37.88
C LEU A 451 -4.04 -24.52 -37.42
N GLN A 452 -5.22 -24.04 -37.81
CA GLN A 452 -5.73 -22.73 -37.39
C GLN A 452 -5.91 -22.66 -35.87
N CYS A 453 -6.42 -23.71 -35.23
CA CYS A 453 -6.51 -23.83 -33.78
C CYS A 453 -5.13 -23.65 -33.12
N ASN A 454 -4.14 -24.45 -33.54
CA ASN A 454 -2.80 -24.44 -32.95
C ASN A 454 -2.11 -23.06 -33.13
N GLN A 455 -2.23 -22.45 -34.32
CA GLN A 455 -1.71 -21.12 -34.59
C GLN A 455 -2.41 -20.01 -33.78
N THR A 456 -3.74 -20.08 -33.65
CA THR A 456 -4.51 -19.09 -32.88
C THR A 456 -4.19 -19.19 -31.39
N PHE A 457 -4.09 -20.41 -30.86
CA PHE A 457 -3.68 -20.63 -29.47
C PHE A 457 -2.26 -20.12 -29.21
N GLU A 458 -1.27 -20.49 -30.03
CA GLU A 458 0.12 -20.04 -29.84
C GLU A 458 0.28 -18.51 -29.93
N ARG A 459 -0.52 -17.84 -30.76
CA ARG A 459 -0.49 -16.38 -30.91
C ARG A 459 -1.23 -15.64 -29.80
N ASP A 460 -2.40 -16.14 -29.37
CA ASP A 460 -3.32 -15.38 -28.50
C ASP A 460 -3.22 -15.76 -27.02
N CYS A 461 -2.81 -16.98 -26.67
CA CYS A 461 -2.58 -17.38 -25.28
C CYS A 461 -1.21 -16.88 -24.81
N VAL A 462 -1.22 -16.07 -23.75
CA VAL A 462 -0.04 -15.37 -23.19
C VAL A 462 -0.10 -15.42 -21.66
N GLY A 463 1.07 -15.61 -21.02
CA GLY A 463 1.23 -15.65 -19.57
C GLY A 463 1.70 -17.00 -19.03
N PRO A 464 1.82 -17.16 -17.71
CA PRO A 464 2.40 -18.35 -17.06
C PRO A 464 1.62 -19.63 -17.39
N SER A 465 0.30 -19.56 -17.50
CA SER A 465 -0.58 -20.71 -17.76
C SER A 465 -0.44 -21.28 -19.18
N LYS A 466 0.29 -20.61 -20.08
CA LYS A 466 0.41 -20.99 -21.50
C LYS A 466 0.90 -22.42 -21.66
N GLU A 467 1.97 -22.81 -20.96
CA GLU A 467 2.56 -24.13 -21.13
C GLU A 467 1.63 -25.25 -20.62
N THR A 468 0.96 -25.03 -19.49
CA THR A 468 -0.05 -25.96 -18.96
C THR A 468 -1.22 -26.15 -19.93
N TYR A 469 -1.74 -25.06 -20.51
CA TYR A 469 -2.84 -25.15 -21.49
C TYR A 469 -2.38 -25.69 -22.85
N LYS A 470 -1.13 -25.45 -23.27
CA LYS A 470 -0.52 -26.02 -24.47
C LYS A 470 -0.48 -27.56 -24.41
N GLN A 471 -0.10 -28.12 -23.26
CA GLN A 471 -0.09 -29.57 -23.06
C GLN A 471 -1.51 -30.17 -23.08
N LYS A 472 -2.49 -29.49 -22.45
CA LYS A 472 -3.92 -29.86 -22.54
C LYS A 472 -4.42 -29.82 -23.98
N MET A 473 -4.15 -28.73 -24.70
CA MET A 473 -4.52 -28.51 -26.10
C MET A 473 -3.97 -29.61 -27.01
N MET A 474 -2.67 -29.90 -26.95
CA MET A 474 -2.04 -30.95 -27.77
C MET A 474 -2.64 -32.33 -27.51
N LYS A 475 -3.00 -32.64 -26.26
CA LYS A 475 -3.68 -33.89 -25.89
C LYS A 475 -5.12 -33.96 -26.43
N MET A 476 -5.88 -32.87 -26.36
CA MET A 476 -7.23 -32.78 -26.94
C MET A 476 -7.16 -32.94 -28.46
N LEU A 477 -6.33 -32.13 -29.13
CA LEU A 477 -6.14 -32.16 -30.58
C LEU A 477 -5.73 -33.56 -31.10
N GLY A 478 -4.83 -34.24 -30.38
CA GLY A 478 -4.45 -35.62 -30.70
C GLY A 478 -5.60 -36.62 -30.58
N LYS A 479 -6.43 -36.50 -29.53
CA LYS A 479 -7.63 -37.34 -29.32
C LYS A 479 -8.71 -37.06 -30.37
N SER A 480 -9.00 -35.81 -30.66
CA SER A 480 -10.02 -35.42 -31.65
C SER A 480 -9.62 -35.87 -33.06
N ARG A 481 -8.32 -35.86 -33.39
CA ARG A 481 -7.80 -36.38 -34.66
C ARG A 481 -7.97 -37.90 -34.81
N SER A 482 -7.67 -38.71 -33.79
CA SER A 482 -7.83 -40.17 -33.87
C SER A 482 -9.30 -40.59 -33.90
N LEU A 483 -10.17 -39.90 -33.15
CA LEU A 483 -11.62 -40.04 -33.25
C LEU A 483 -12.14 -39.70 -34.65
N PHE A 484 -11.70 -38.57 -35.22
CA PHE A 484 -12.07 -38.16 -36.57
C PHE A 484 -11.65 -39.19 -37.62
N ILE A 485 -10.40 -39.67 -37.60
CA ILE A 485 -9.93 -40.69 -38.58
C ILE A 485 -10.76 -41.99 -38.48
N LYS A 486 -11.16 -42.39 -37.28
CA LYS A 486 -12.00 -43.57 -37.06
C LYS A 486 -13.39 -43.40 -37.68
N ASP A 487 -14.07 -42.30 -37.37
CA ASP A 487 -15.42 -42.02 -37.88
C ASP A 487 -15.41 -41.71 -39.39
N TYR A 488 -14.42 -40.96 -39.88
CA TYR A 488 -14.15 -40.73 -41.31
C TYR A 488 -14.12 -42.04 -42.09
N ASN A 489 -13.28 -43.00 -41.67
CA ASN A 489 -13.14 -44.28 -42.39
C ASN A 489 -14.41 -45.14 -42.30
N GLN A 490 -15.10 -45.13 -41.15
CA GLN A 490 -16.37 -45.84 -40.98
C GLN A 490 -17.47 -45.27 -41.89
N ARG A 491 -17.63 -43.95 -41.93
CA ARG A 491 -18.61 -43.28 -42.81
C ARG A 491 -18.26 -43.48 -44.29
N LEU A 492 -16.99 -43.30 -44.68
CA LEU A 492 -16.53 -43.48 -46.06
C LEU A 492 -16.78 -44.93 -46.55
N SER A 493 -16.44 -45.93 -45.73
CA SER A 493 -16.71 -47.33 -46.06
C SER A 493 -18.22 -47.57 -46.25
N ASN A 494 -19.06 -47.12 -45.32
CA ASN A 494 -20.52 -47.26 -45.42
C ASN A 494 -21.09 -46.60 -46.68
N TRP A 495 -20.61 -45.40 -47.05
CA TRP A 495 -21.01 -44.72 -48.29
C TRP A 495 -20.59 -45.50 -49.54
N LEU A 496 -19.36 -46.01 -49.59
CA LEU A 496 -18.85 -46.79 -50.72
C LEU A 496 -19.56 -48.14 -50.89
N VAL A 497 -19.83 -48.84 -49.78
CA VAL A 497 -20.62 -50.09 -49.77
C VAL A 497 -22.04 -49.83 -50.26
N THR A 498 -22.70 -48.78 -49.77
CA THR A 498 -24.04 -48.37 -50.23
C THR A 498 -24.04 -48.01 -51.72
N PHE A 499 -23.02 -47.26 -52.18
CA PHE A 499 -22.85 -46.92 -53.59
C PHE A 499 -22.64 -48.16 -54.46
N SER A 500 -21.86 -49.15 -54.03
CA SER A 500 -21.67 -50.40 -54.78
C SER A 500 -22.96 -51.19 -54.98
N LEU A 501 -23.83 -51.24 -53.96
CA LEU A 501 -25.15 -51.87 -54.04
C LEU A 501 -26.07 -51.09 -54.98
N ILE A 502 -26.07 -49.76 -54.92
CA ILE A 502 -26.83 -48.91 -55.86
C ILE A 502 -26.37 -49.17 -57.30
N VAL A 503 -25.05 -49.22 -57.56
CA VAL A 503 -24.50 -49.52 -58.90
C VAL A 503 -24.95 -50.90 -59.40
N ALA A 504 -24.94 -51.94 -58.55
CA ALA A 504 -25.43 -53.26 -58.91
C ALA A 504 -26.93 -53.25 -59.26
N ILE A 505 -27.76 -52.58 -58.44
CA ILE A 505 -29.21 -52.44 -58.67
C ILE A 505 -29.50 -51.65 -59.96
N VAL A 506 -28.83 -50.51 -60.16
CA VAL A 506 -28.99 -49.67 -61.36
C VAL A 506 -28.53 -50.41 -62.62
N GLY A 507 -27.40 -51.13 -62.55
CA GLY A 507 -26.90 -51.97 -63.63
C GLY A 507 -27.89 -53.06 -64.05
N ARG A 508 -28.50 -53.74 -63.07
CA ARG A 508 -29.48 -54.81 -63.31
C ARG A 508 -30.84 -54.31 -63.81
N PHE A 509 -31.41 -53.30 -63.14
CA PHE A 509 -32.83 -52.93 -63.34
C PHE A 509 -33.06 -51.72 -64.26
N ILE A 510 -32.13 -50.75 -64.28
CA ILE A 510 -32.30 -49.51 -65.07
C ILE A 510 -31.55 -49.60 -66.40
N ILE A 511 -30.24 -49.84 -66.35
CA ILE A 511 -29.37 -49.82 -67.54
C ILE A 511 -29.36 -51.18 -68.26
N LYS A 512 -29.67 -52.28 -67.54
CA LYS A 512 -29.66 -53.67 -68.02
C LYS A 512 -28.31 -54.08 -68.63
N PHE A 513 -27.21 -53.58 -68.07
CA PHE A 513 -25.85 -53.82 -68.54
C PHE A 513 -25.10 -54.70 -67.56
N ILE A 514 -24.95 -55.99 -67.91
CA ILE A 514 -24.46 -57.04 -67.01
C ILE A 514 -23.04 -56.81 -66.49
N LEU A 515 -22.17 -56.13 -67.26
CA LEU A 515 -20.82 -55.79 -66.81
C LEU A 515 -20.82 -54.75 -65.68
N LEU A 516 -21.81 -53.85 -65.64
CA LEU A 516 -21.99 -52.89 -64.55
C LEU A 516 -22.56 -53.57 -63.29
N GLU A 517 -23.46 -54.55 -63.45
CA GLU A 517 -23.92 -55.40 -62.34
C GLU A 517 -22.76 -56.20 -61.73
N ILE A 518 -21.96 -56.88 -62.55
CA ILE A 518 -20.78 -57.63 -62.11
C ILE A 518 -19.77 -56.70 -61.42
N SER A 519 -19.51 -55.51 -61.98
CA SER A 519 -18.62 -54.51 -61.38
C SER A 519 -19.12 -54.03 -60.01
N GLY A 520 -20.43 -53.79 -59.85
CA GLY A 520 -21.03 -53.42 -58.57
C GLY A 520 -20.87 -54.51 -57.51
N TRP A 521 -21.15 -55.78 -57.86
CA TRP A 521 -20.99 -56.91 -56.93
C TRP A 521 -19.52 -57.17 -56.56
N LEU A 522 -18.59 -57.08 -57.51
CA LEU A 522 -17.16 -57.22 -57.22
C LEU A 522 -16.66 -56.09 -56.29
N MET A 523 -17.11 -54.86 -56.51
CA MET A 523 -16.79 -53.72 -55.63
C MET A 523 -17.37 -53.89 -54.23
N PHE A 524 -18.60 -54.40 -54.10
CA PHE A 524 -19.22 -54.71 -52.81
C PHE A 524 -18.43 -55.75 -52.02
N ILE A 525 -18.11 -56.90 -52.64
CA ILE A 525 -17.34 -57.99 -52.01
C ILE A 525 -15.92 -57.51 -51.63
N PHE A 526 -15.30 -56.70 -52.50
CA PHE A 526 -14.00 -56.11 -52.22
C PHE A 526 -14.07 -55.20 -50.99
N LEU A 527 -14.99 -54.24 -50.93
CA LEU A 527 -15.08 -53.28 -49.83
C LEU A 527 -15.38 -53.95 -48.47
N GLU A 528 -16.34 -54.88 -48.42
CA GLU A 528 -16.69 -55.61 -47.20
C GLU A 528 -15.56 -56.52 -46.71
N THR A 529 -14.87 -57.24 -47.61
CA THR A 529 -13.74 -58.11 -47.23
C THR A 529 -12.50 -57.30 -46.85
N TYR A 530 -12.15 -56.28 -47.65
CA TYR A 530 -10.92 -55.50 -47.49
C TYR A 530 -10.95 -54.64 -46.23
N THR A 531 -12.06 -53.96 -45.92
CA THR A 531 -12.13 -53.07 -44.75
C THR A 531 -12.17 -53.83 -43.42
N ARG A 532 -12.74 -55.06 -43.39
CA ARG A 532 -12.75 -55.93 -42.20
C ARG A 532 -11.41 -56.64 -41.93
N MET A 533 -10.48 -56.64 -42.88
CA MET A 533 -9.16 -57.26 -42.74
C MET A 533 -8.22 -56.48 -41.80
N PHE A 534 -8.48 -55.19 -41.57
CA PHE A 534 -7.63 -54.31 -40.76
C PHE A 534 -8.09 -54.24 -39.30
N TRP A 535 -7.14 -54.46 -38.38
CA TRP A 535 -7.41 -54.48 -36.93
C TRP A 535 -7.60 -53.08 -36.32
N SER A 536 -7.18 -52.00 -37.01
CA SER A 536 -7.40 -50.63 -36.54
C SER A 536 -7.74 -49.68 -37.69
N SER A 537 -8.63 -48.72 -37.42
CA SER A 537 -9.06 -47.70 -38.38
C SER A 537 -7.93 -46.76 -38.83
N GLU A 538 -6.90 -46.57 -38.00
CA GLU A 538 -5.71 -45.79 -38.37
C GLU A 538 -4.81 -46.58 -39.35
N SER A 539 -4.63 -47.90 -39.14
CA SER A 539 -3.84 -48.74 -40.05
C SER A 539 -4.45 -48.83 -41.45
N LEU A 540 -5.80 -48.79 -41.54
CA LEU A 540 -6.52 -48.70 -42.81
C LEU A 540 -6.25 -47.36 -43.51
N TYR A 541 -6.28 -46.23 -42.79
CA TYR A 541 -6.06 -44.89 -43.37
C TYR A 541 -4.69 -44.76 -44.05
N TYR A 542 -3.63 -45.26 -43.41
CA TYR A 542 -2.26 -45.18 -43.93
C TYR A 542 -1.90 -46.28 -44.94
N ASN A 543 -2.85 -47.15 -45.35
CA ASN A 543 -2.58 -48.16 -46.37
C ASN A 543 -2.58 -47.54 -47.79
N PRO A 544 -1.58 -47.82 -48.64
CA PRO A 544 -1.47 -47.20 -49.98
C PRO A 544 -2.66 -47.49 -50.91
N ALA A 545 -3.32 -48.65 -50.80
CA ALA A 545 -4.48 -48.96 -51.65
C ALA A 545 -5.75 -48.24 -51.18
N TRP A 546 -5.96 -48.11 -49.86
CA TRP A 546 -7.05 -47.28 -49.30
C TRP A 546 -6.81 -45.79 -49.56
N HIS A 547 -5.55 -45.34 -49.55
CA HIS A 547 -5.18 -43.96 -49.84
C HIS A 547 -5.62 -43.50 -51.24
N ILE A 548 -5.66 -44.38 -52.25
CA ILE A 548 -6.18 -44.05 -53.59
C ILE A 548 -7.69 -43.74 -53.53
N ILE A 549 -8.44 -44.51 -52.76
CA ILE A 549 -9.88 -44.32 -52.53
C ILE A 549 -10.12 -43.02 -51.77
N VAL A 550 -9.38 -42.79 -50.68
CA VAL A 550 -9.41 -41.55 -49.88
C VAL A 550 -9.06 -40.32 -50.73
N SER A 551 -8.00 -40.38 -51.54
CA SER A 551 -7.59 -39.27 -52.41
C SER A 551 -8.64 -38.97 -53.49
N THR A 552 -9.31 -40.00 -54.03
CA THR A 552 -10.42 -39.82 -54.98
C THR A 552 -11.62 -39.17 -54.29
N TRP A 553 -11.99 -39.60 -53.09
CA TRP A 553 -13.06 -39.01 -52.29
C TRP A 553 -12.78 -37.55 -51.91
N GLU A 554 -11.60 -37.25 -51.38
CA GLU A 554 -11.20 -35.87 -51.04
C GLU A 554 -11.21 -34.98 -52.29
N THR A 555 -10.77 -35.47 -53.47
CA THR A 555 -10.83 -34.68 -54.72
C THR A 555 -12.26 -34.33 -55.13
N ILE A 556 -13.23 -35.18 -54.80
CA ILE A 556 -14.66 -34.94 -55.09
C ILE A 556 -15.27 -33.99 -54.06
N VAL A 557 -15.02 -34.20 -52.76
CA VAL A 557 -15.60 -33.41 -51.65
C VAL A 557 -14.92 -32.06 -51.47
N TYR A 558 -13.63 -31.96 -51.76
CA TYR A 558 -12.79 -30.77 -51.64
C TYR A 558 -12.45 -30.19 -53.02
N SER A 559 -13.47 -29.86 -53.81
CA SER A 559 -13.32 -29.17 -55.09
C SER A 559 -13.44 -27.65 -54.92
N PRO A 560 -12.47 -26.83 -55.39
CA PRO A 560 -12.55 -25.37 -55.29
C PRO A 560 -13.65 -24.73 -56.15
N ILE A 561 -14.36 -25.53 -56.97
CA ILE A 561 -15.47 -25.09 -57.84
C ILE A 561 -16.83 -25.55 -57.29
N LEU A 562 -16.85 -26.57 -56.41
CA LEU A 562 -18.07 -27.21 -55.88
C LEU A 562 -17.88 -27.58 -54.41
N ASP A 563 -18.22 -26.68 -53.48
CA ASP A 563 -18.30 -27.02 -52.05
C ASP A 563 -19.61 -27.78 -51.77
N LEU A 564 -19.54 -29.11 -51.90
CA LEU A 564 -20.66 -30.05 -51.77
C LEU A 564 -21.32 -30.06 -50.37
N ASP A 565 -20.69 -29.42 -49.40
CA ASP A 565 -21.14 -29.27 -48.02
C ASP A 565 -22.23 -28.18 -47.89
N ARG A 566 -22.38 -27.31 -48.90
CA ARG A 566 -23.42 -26.27 -48.92
C ARG A 566 -24.79 -26.89 -49.18
N GLN A 567 -25.76 -26.51 -48.33
CA GLN A 567 -27.10 -27.11 -48.23
C GLN A 567 -27.89 -27.15 -49.56
N ASP A 568 -27.56 -26.30 -50.52
CA ASP A 568 -28.21 -26.17 -51.82
C ASP A 568 -27.91 -27.33 -52.79
N PHE A 569 -26.75 -28.00 -52.67
CA PHE A 569 -26.32 -28.96 -53.70
C PHE A 569 -27.10 -30.28 -53.67
N LEU A 570 -27.58 -30.72 -52.50
CA LEU A 570 -28.42 -31.92 -52.41
C LEU A 570 -29.76 -31.70 -53.13
N HIS A 571 -30.35 -30.50 -53.04
CA HIS A 571 -31.54 -30.14 -53.82
C HIS A 571 -31.26 -30.17 -55.34
N PHE A 572 -30.09 -29.73 -55.77
CA PHE A 572 -29.64 -29.87 -57.16
C PHE A 572 -29.46 -31.34 -57.59
N LEU A 573 -28.91 -32.19 -56.72
CA LEU A 573 -28.68 -33.60 -57.04
C LEU A 573 -29.99 -34.40 -57.19
N TRP A 574 -31.01 -34.12 -56.38
CA TRP A 574 -32.36 -34.70 -56.57
C TRP A 574 -33.09 -34.11 -57.78
N ALA A 575 -32.79 -32.86 -58.16
CA ALA A 575 -33.38 -32.22 -59.34
C ALA A 575 -32.88 -32.81 -60.67
N ILE A 576 -31.66 -33.36 -60.74
CA ILE A 576 -31.11 -33.93 -61.99
C ILE A 576 -31.87 -35.18 -62.45
N PRO A 577 -32.11 -36.23 -61.63
CA PRO A 577 -32.96 -37.37 -62.00
C PRO A 577 -34.39 -36.94 -62.37
N ILE A 578 -34.97 -36.00 -61.63
CA ILE A 578 -36.33 -35.48 -61.89
C ILE A 578 -36.35 -34.73 -63.23
N GLY A 579 -35.35 -33.90 -63.52
CA GLY A 579 -35.20 -33.18 -64.79
C GLY A 579 -35.02 -34.13 -65.97
N ILE A 580 -34.21 -35.19 -65.83
CA ILE A 580 -34.05 -36.24 -66.84
C ILE A 580 -35.36 -37.02 -67.04
N LEU A 581 -36.08 -37.35 -65.96
CA LEU A 581 -37.36 -38.07 -66.03
C LEU A 581 -38.46 -37.21 -66.68
N LEU A 582 -38.47 -35.91 -66.43
CA LEU A 582 -39.33 -34.93 -67.12
C LEU A 582 -38.93 -34.76 -68.60
N LEU A 583 -37.63 -34.79 -68.93
CA LEU A 583 -37.15 -34.78 -70.32
C LEU A 583 -37.55 -36.04 -71.08
N VAL A 584 -37.44 -37.22 -70.44
CA VAL A 584 -37.90 -38.50 -70.99
C VAL A 584 -39.43 -38.51 -71.15
N LEU A 585 -40.19 -37.97 -70.20
CA LEU A 585 -41.65 -37.78 -70.33
C LEU A 585 -42.01 -36.81 -71.46
N LEU A 586 -41.29 -35.69 -71.62
CA LEU A 586 -41.48 -34.73 -72.71
C LEU A 586 -41.16 -35.36 -74.08
N VAL A 587 -40.07 -36.13 -74.18
CA VAL A 587 -39.73 -36.85 -75.42
C VAL A 587 -40.75 -37.96 -75.69
N TYR A 588 -41.17 -38.72 -74.69
CA TYR A 588 -42.22 -39.74 -74.81
C TYR A 588 -43.53 -39.12 -75.30
N TRP A 589 -43.98 -38.02 -74.70
CA TRP A 589 -45.20 -37.32 -75.11
C TRP A 589 -45.08 -36.69 -76.50
N ARG A 590 -43.90 -36.18 -76.87
CA ARG A 590 -43.62 -35.62 -78.21
C ARG A 590 -43.50 -36.69 -79.30
N CYS A 591 -43.07 -37.91 -78.96
CA CYS A 591 -42.98 -39.05 -79.87
C CYS A 591 -44.31 -39.81 -80.03
N TYR A 592 -45.09 -39.99 -78.96
CA TYR A 592 -46.37 -40.71 -79.00
C TYR A 592 -47.61 -39.82 -79.20
N GLY A 593 -47.53 -38.52 -78.94
CA GLY A 593 -48.62 -37.55 -79.12
C GLY A 593 -49.01 -37.24 -80.57
N ARG A 594 -48.40 -37.91 -81.57
CA ARG A 594 -48.55 -37.61 -83.00
C ARG A 594 -49.10 -38.76 -83.87
N ARG A 595 -49.98 -39.62 -83.34
CA ARG A 595 -50.78 -40.57 -84.14
C ARG A 595 -52.23 -40.75 -83.66
N LYS A 596 -53.16 -39.96 -84.21
CA LYS A 596 -54.48 -40.43 -84.73
C LYS A 596 -55.34 -39.32 -85.36
N HIS A 597 -55.60 -39.44 -86.66
CA HIS A 597 -56.75 -38.98 -87.47
C HIS A 597 -56.46 -39.45 -88.92
N GLY A 598 -57.31 -40.13 -89.71
CA GLY A 598 -58.51 -40.96 -89.48
C GLY A 598 -58.39 -42.23 -90.38
N SER A 599 -59.42 -42.96 -90.84
CA SER A 599 -60.88 -42.91 -90.63
C SER A 599 -61.58 -44.16 -91.24
N ARG A 600 -62.63 -44.68 -90.57
CA ARG A 600 -63.69 -45.60 -91.07
C ARG A 600 -63.24 -47.02 -91.53
N SER A 601 -64.05 -48.07 -91.43
CA SER A 601 -65.50 -48.20 -91.11
C SER A 601 -65.73 -49.30 -90.03
N LEU A 602 -66.91 -49.81 -89.65
CA LEU A 602 -68.29 -49.69 -90.18
C LEU A 602 -69.34 -49.65 -89.04
N LEU A 603 -70.35 -50.53 -89.05
CA LEU A 603 -71.51 -50.71 -88.15
C LEU A 603 -71.83 -52.25 -88.10
N PRO A 604 -72.63 -52.81 -87.15
CA PRO A 604 -73.88 -52.22 -86.63
C PRO A 604 -74.19 -52.34 -85.12
N LEU A 605 -75.29 -51.68 -84.78
CA LEU A 605 -75.92 -51.47 -83.47
C LEU A 605 -76.36 -52.75 -82.72
N TYR A 606 -76.25 -52.70 -81.39
CA TYR A 606 -77.36 -53.08 -80.50
C TYR A 606 -77.38 -52.19 -79.24
N ASN A 607 -78.54 -52.05 -78.60
CA ASN A 607 -78.85 -50.89 -77.75
C ASN A 607 -79.61 -51.28 -76.46
N SER A 608 -79.06 -51.02 -75.27
CA SER A 608 -79.84 -51.01 -74.01
C SER A 608 -79.17 -50.33 -72.79
N ARG A 609 -79.64 -49.11 -72.47
CA ARG A 609 -80.10 -48.60 -71.15
C ARG A 609 -79.29 -48.81 -69.84
N GLN A 610 -79.19 -47.69 -69.09
CA GLN A 610 -79.21 -47.54 -67.61
C GLN A 610 -77.99 -48.09 -66.83
N LYS A 611 -77.56 -47.59 -65.66
CA LYS A 611 -77.94 -46.54 -64.68
C LYS A 611 -76.62 -45.99 -64.06
N ALA A 612 -76.40 -44.69 -63.85
CA ALA A 612 -76.76 -43.90 -62.66
C ALA A 612 -76.09 -44.29 -61.31
N GLY A 613 -75.37 -43.32 -60.72
CA GLY A 613 -74.92 -43.28 -59.31
C GLY A 613 -73.48 -43.75 -59.06
N SER A 614 -72.73 -43.35 -58.03
CA SER A 614 -72.83 -42.29 -57.01
C SER A 614 -71.91 -42.71 -55.85
N ASN A 615 -70.99 -41.84 -55.41
CA ASN A 615 -70.42 -41.73 -54.05
C ASN A 615 -70.27 -42.98 -53.15
N ARG A 616 -69.04 -43.26 -52.68
CA ARG A 616 -68.63 -42.94 -51.29
C ARG A 616 -67.12 -43.12 -51.01
N PRO A 617 -66.54 -42.42 -50.00
CA PRO A 617 -65.13 -42.52 -49.59
C PRO A 617 -64.94 -43.14 -48.18
N ARG A 618 -63.66 -43.24 -47.74
CA ARG A 618 -63.15 -43.74 -46.42
C ARG A 618 -63.36 -45.26 -46.23
N THR A 619 -62.58 -46.01 -45.44
CA THR A 619 -61.54 -45.81 -44.40
C THR A 619 -60.38 -46.83 -44.62
N ASP A 620 -59.27 -46.94 -43.89
CA ASP A 620 -58.59 -46.19 -42.79
C ASP A 620 -57.07 -46.34 -43.02
#